data_AF-A0A1W6PWT2-F1
#
_entry.id   AF-A0A1W6PWT2-F1
#
_cell.length_a   1.000
_cell.length_b   1.000
_cell.length_c   1.000
_cell.angle_alpha   90.00
_cell.angle_beta   90.00
_cell.angle_gamma   90.00
#
_symmetry.space_group_name_H-M   'P 1'
#
loop_
_entity.id
_entity.type
_entity.pdbx_description
1 polymer ?
#
loop_
_entity_poly.entity_id
_entity_poly.type
_entity_poly.pdbx_seq_one_letter_code
_entity_poly.pdbx_strand_id
1 'polypeptide(L)'
;MERRLSAILAADVVGYSRLMGMDESGTLQALNRHRCELIDVRISDYKGRIVKLTGDGILAEFQSVVNAVACAAEIQRSMSARNENVPKDERVEFRIGINLGDVVVENGDIFGDGVNLAARLERIAAPGGIAVSASVRDQVGSRLNLGFEFIGEHMLKNIRQPVQVYTVTLAPPSSTRLVAENRNTCFIAVLPFTNMSGDADQDYFSDGITEDIITDLSKISSLHVVPRNTIFTYKGISVKLKRLAQELGVRYVLEGSVRIFDKRVRISGQLIDTANGDHLWAERYDRDLTDIFAIQDEITQAIVSQLKVRLLPEEKKAIANEPTANVEAYTYYLRGRQLSHTWTKSYLELARRMFCKAVELDPDYARAYAGIADCDAAIRDWAPDDVPLRRILDMSARALQLDPDLPEAHASHGLALHQSGLDDRAAAAFERALTLDPNLFEANFHYARFFFMRGNFAKSVQYFTRAAEIRPDDYVSPIHLMSAYRSLGRPVDTENWARLGLLRAERALNLNPENSGPAHRGALALAHLGDAKRARDWAARAIAIDPDDIVAQYNLACVYSVLGDTDRAIDLLEKLLPHSSVYHIKWFDNDSDLDNIRQDPRFRKLLAIAMTERERVERTGS
;
A
#
# COMPACT_ATOMS: atom_id res chain seq x y z
N MET A 1 20.26 -20.76 28.08
CA MET A 1 20.47 -20.64 26.62
C MET A 1 19.18 -20.10 26.04
N GLU A 2 19.13 -18.80 25.74
CA GLU A 2 17.93 -18.11 25.29
C GLU A 2 18.05 -17.86 23.78
N ARG A 3 17.02 -18.22 23.00
CA ARG A 3 16.97 -17.96 21.56
C ARG A 3 16.03 -16.80 21.28
N ARG A 4 16.47 -15.83 20.48
CA ARG A 4 15.63 -14.73 20.02
C ARG A 4 16.05 -14.25 18.64
N LEU A 5 15.09 -13.68 17.93
CA LEU A 5 15.30 -13.05 16.63
C LEU A 5 15.87 -11.64 16.84
N SER A 6 17.03 -11.36 16.26
CA SER A 6 17.70 -10.06 16.40
C SER A 6 18.28 -9.58 15.09
N ALA A 7 18.42 -8.26 14.96
CA ALA A 7 19.20 -7.64 13.90
C ALA A 7 20.67 -7.59 14.34
N ILE A 8 21.54 -8.26 13.60
CA ILE A 8 22.98 -8.33 13.88
C ILE A 8 23.72 -7.45 12.89
N LEU A 9 24.53 -6.53 13.42
CA LEU A 9 25.45 -5.68 12.66
C LEU A 9 26.87 -6.15 12.94
N ALA A 10 27.58 -6.56 11.90
CA ALA A 10 29.01 -6.83 11.92
C ALA A 10 29.74 -5.74 11.13
N ALA A 11 30.82 -5.19 11.67
CA ALA A 11 31.64 -4.20 10.98
C ALA A 11 33.12 -4.49 11.14
N ASP A 12 33.93 -4.15 10.14
CA ASP A 12 35.39 -4.36 10.15
C ASP A 12 36.14 -3.26 9.36
N VAL A 13 37.41 -3.02 9.69
CA VAL A 13 38.24 -1.97 9.06
C VAL A 13 38.95 -2.51 7.83
N VAL A 14 38.81 -1.80 6.70
CA VAL A 14 39.44 -2.18 5.44
C VAL A 14 40.96 -2.00 5.51
N GLY A 15 41.70 -3.10 5.31
CA GLY A 15 43.15 -3.07 5.20
C GLY A 15 43.86 -2.73 6.52
N TYR A 16 43.25 -3.06 7.65
CA TYR A 16 43.78 -2.77 8.99
C TYR A 16 45.24 -3.19 9.18
N SER A 17 45.63 -4.41 8.76
CA SER A 17 47.02 -4.88 8.88
C SER A 17 48.03 -4.03 8.09
N ARG A 18 47.62 -3.41 6.98
CA ARG A 18 48.45 -2.48 6.19
C ARG A 18 48.62 -1.15 6.92
N LEU A 19 47.53 -0.58 7.45
CA LEU A 19 47.56 0.67 8.20
C LEU A 19 48.44 0.54 9.45
N MET A 20 48.31 -0.57 10.18
CA MET A 20 49.16 -0.92 11.32
C MET A 20 50.64 -1.05 10.94
N GLY A 21 50.96 -1.53 9.73
CA GLY A 21 52.34 -1.62 9.24
C GLY A 21 52.96 -0.28 8.81
N MET A 22 52.15 0.76 8.58
CA MET A 22 52.60 2.09 8.17
C MET A 22 52.77 3.03 9.37
N ASP A 23 51.80 3.03 10.29
CA ASP A 23 51.84 3.81 11.54
C ASP A 23 50.94 3.14 12.58
N GLU A 24 51.55 2.28 13.40
CA GLU A 24 50.85 1.52 14.45
C GLU A 24 50.18 2.43 15.49
N SER A 25 50.89 3.46 15.95
CA SER A 25 50.42 4.37 17.01
C SER A 25 49.31 5.29 16.49
N GLY A 26 49.51 5.89 15.31
CA GLY A 26 48.51 6.77 14.68
C GLY A 26 47.24 6.02 14.27
N THR A 27 47.36 4.80 13.74
CA THR A 27 46.21 3.97 13.34
C THR A 27 45.37 3.57 14.54
N LEU A 28 46.00 3.11 15.64
CA LEU A 28 45.27 2.75 16.86
C LEU A 28 44.58 3.96 17.50
N GLN A 29 45.24 5.12 17.53
CA GLN A 29 44.64 6.34 18.07
C GLN A 29 43.46 6.82 17.22
N ALA A 30 43.60 6.81 15.88
CA ALA A 30 42.52 7.16 14.96
C ALA A 30 41.33 6.21 15.11
N LEU A 31 41.58 4.89 15.14
CA LEU A 31 40.53 3.88 15.29
C LEU A 31 39.79 4.03 16.62
N ASN A 32 40.51 4.21 17.74
CA ASN A 32 39.90 4.42 19.05
C ASN A 32 39.05 5.70 19.09
N ARG A 33 39.52 6.77 18.45
CA ARG A 33 38.76 8.02 18.32
C ARG A 33 37.47 7.83 17.53
N HIS A 34 37.53 7.18 16.37
CA HIS A 34 36.32 6.87 15.57
C HIS A 34 35.35 5.96 16.32
N ARG A 35 35.86 5.00 17.11
CA ARG A 35 35.02 4.12 17.92
C ARG A 35 34.29 4.86 19.03
N CYS A 36 35.04 5.55 19.89
CA CYS A 36 34.46 6.23 21.05
C CYS A 36 33.57 7.43 20.68
N GLU A 37 33.95 8.22 19.68
CA GLU A 37 33.25 9.48 19.36
C GLU A 37 32.15 9.33 18.31
N LEU A 38 32.10 8.20 17.60
CA LEU A 38 31.13 8.00 16.53
C LEU A 38 30.43 6.65 16.64
N ILE A 39 31.16 5.54 16.57
CA ILE A 39 30.52 4.23 16.40
C ILE A 39 29.75 3.82 17.65
N ASP A 40 30.36 3.91 18.83
CA ASP A 40 29.72 3.52 20.08
C ASP A 40 28.54 4.43 20.41
N VAL A 41 28.68 5.73 20.15
CA VAL A 41 27.62 6.73 20.29
C VAL A 41 26.44 6.42 19.37
N ARG A 42 26.70 6.17 18.08
CA ARG A 42 25.63 5.88 17.11
C ARG A 42 24.95 4.54 17.38
N ILE A 43 25.68 3.52 17.82
CA ILE A 43 25.05 2.26 18.21
C ILE A 43 24.09 2.50 19.38
N SER A 44 24.51 3.27 20.39
CA SER A 44 23.66 3.62 21.54
C SER A 44 22.45 4.48 21.16
N ASP A 45 22.63 5.55 20.35
CA ASP A 45 21.57 6.47 19.90
C ASP A 45 20.42 5.72 19.21
N TYR A 46 20.76 4.70 18.43
CA TYR A 46 19.81 3.86 17.70
C TYR A 46 19.35 2.63 18.50
N LYS A 47 19.56 2.62 19.82
CA LYS A 47 19.15 1.54 20.74
C LYS A 47 19.77 0.18 20.42
N GLY A 48 20.98 0.18 19.88
CA GLY A 48 21.81 -1.00 19.70
C GLY A 48 22.66 -1.28 20.93
N ARG A 49 23.09 -2.54 21.07
CA ARG A 49 24.02 -3.00 22.11
C ARG A 49 25.24 -3.62 21.45
N ILE A 50 26.43 -3.12 21.79
CA ILE A 50 27.68 -3.77 21.40
C ILE A 50 27.80 -5.09 22.16
N VAL A 51 27.96 -6.18 21.42
CA VAL A 51 28.12 -7.52 21.97
C VAL A 51 29.59 -7.82 22.20
N LYS A 52 30.44 -7.57 21.20
CA LYS A 52 31.90 -7.74 21.32
C LYS A 52 32.68 -6.89 20.34
N LEU A 53 33.94 -6.69 20.69
CA LEU A 53 34.94 -5.95 19.92
C LEU A 53 36.11 -6.89 19.68
N THR A 54 36.50 -7.10 18.42
CA THR A 54 37.53 -8.06 18.02
C THR A 54 38.62 -7.34 17.22
N GLY A 55 39.53 -6.66 17.92
CA GLY A 55 40.56 -5.85 17.28
C GLY A 55 39.96 -4.66 16.53
N ASP A 56 39.93 -4.77 15.21
CA ASP A 56 39.30 -3.89 14.21
C ASP A 56 37.81 -4.18 13.97
N GLY A 57 37.34 -5.36 14.35
CA GLY A 57 35.96 -5.78 14.17
C GLY A 57 35.01 -5.38 15.31
N ILE A 58 33.75 -5.15 14.96
CA ILE A 58 32.65 -4.79 15.88
C ILE A 58 31.45 -5.69 15.60
N LEU A 59 30.86 -6.24 16.66
CA LEU A 59 29.59 -6.96 16.59
C LEU A 59 28.57 -6.30 17.51
N ALA A 60 27.45 -5.87 16.94
CA ALA A 60 26.35 -5.22 17.66
C ALA A 60 24.99 -5.87 17.36
N GLU A 61 24.12 -5.85 18.36
CA GLU A 61 22.76 -6.37 18.30
C GLU A 61 21.74 -5.22 18.41
N PHE A 62 20.70 -5.25 17.58
CA PHE A 62 19.57 -4.34 17.65
C PHE A 62 18.26 -5.13 17.70
N GLN A 63 17.31 -4.63 18.49
CA GLN A 63 15.93 -5.18 18.51
C GLN A 63 15.10 -4.73 17.30
N SER A 64 15.59 -3.73 16.54
CA SER A 64 14.93 -3.19 15.35
C SER A 64 15.90 -3.22 14.17
N VAL A 65 15.50 -3.90 13.09
CA VAL A 65 16.26 -3.91 11.82
C VAL A 65 16.34 -2.52 11.21
N VAL A 66 15.27 -1.73 11.30
CA VAL A 66 15.26 -0.34 10.83
C VAL A 66 16.32 0.49 11.57
N ASN A 67 16.46 0.28 12.88
CA ASN A 67 17.47 0.99 13.66
C ASN A 67 18.88 0.53 13.30
N ALA A 68 19.11 -0.77 13.11
CA ALA A 68 20.40 -1.30 12.70
C ALA A 68 20.87 -0.70 11.36
N VAL A 69 19.98 -0.64 10.37
CA VAL A 69 20.29 -0.11 9.04
C VAL A 69 20.45 1.41 9.06
N ALA A 70 19.62 2.13 9.82
CA ALA A 70 19.76 3.57 9.99
C ALA A 70 21.08 3.95 10.70
N CYS A 71 21.44 3.20 11.75
CA CYS A 71 22.69 3.35 12.49
C CYS A 71 23.89 3.14 11.56
N ALA A 72 23.90 2.03 10.81
CA ALA A 72 24.97 1.74 9.86
C ALA A 72 25.11 2.83 8.79
N ALA A 73 23.99 3.32 8.27
CA ALA A 73 23.99 4.39 7.28
C ALA A 73 24.59 5.69 7.82
N GLU A 74 24.26 6.05 9.05
CA GLU A 74 24.78 7.24 9.71
C GLU A 74 26.28 7.11 10.05
N ILE A 75 26.72 5.90 10.46
CA ILE A 75 28.15 5.59 10.67
C ILE A 75 28.91 5.80 9.37
N GLN A 76 28.46 5.22 8.25
CA GLN A 76 29.17 5.33 6.98
C GLN A 76 29.18 6.77 6.43
N ARG A 77 28.08 7.52 6.55
CA ARG A 77 28.04 8.96 6.17
C ARG A 77 29.03 9.79 6.99
N SER A 78 29.05 9.57 8.30
CA SER A 78 29.95 10.29 9.21
C SER A 78 31.42 9.93 8.98
N MET A 79 31.71 8.66 8.68
CA MET A 79 33.06 8.23 8.32
C MET A 79 33.51 8.81 6.98
N SER A 80 32.63 8.87 5.98
CA SER A 80 32.92 9.53 4.71
C SER A 80 33.29 11.00 4.89
N ALA A 81 32.54 11.74 5.74
CA ALA A 81 32.83 13.14 6.05
C ALA A 81 34.17 13.30 6.80
N ARG A 82 34.47 12.42 7.77
CA ARG A 82 35.75 12.45 8.49
C ARG A 82 36.95 12.15 7.60
N ASN A 83 36.77 11.37 6.53
CA ASN A 83 37.82 11.00 5.58
C ASN A 83 38.00 11.98 4.42
N GLU A 84 37.17 13.03 4.30
CA GLU A 84 37.16 13.96 3.16
C GLU A 84 38.53 14.65 2.95
N ASN A 85 39.18 15.03 4.06
CA ASN A 85 40.48 15.72 4.06
C ASN A 85 41.65 14.81 4.48
N VAL A 86 41.46 13.49 4.52
CA VAL A 86 42.51 12.52 4.90
C VAL A 86 43.09 11.87 3.63
N PRO A 87 44.43 11.79 3.49
CA PRO A 87 45.08 11.08 2.38
C PRO A 87 44.57 9.66 2.24
N LYS A 88 44.36 9.19 0.99
CA LYS A 88 43.72 7.90 0.71
C LYS A 88 44.39 6.71 1.41
N ASP A 89 45.70 6.75 1.56
CA ASP A 89 46.48 5.66 2.15
C ASP A 89 46.38 5.59 3.69
N GLU A 90 45.87 6.65 4.32
CA GLU A 90 45.69 6.82 5.78
C GLU A 90 44.20 6.77 6.21
N ARG A 91 43.26 6.61 5.27
CA ARG A 91 41.82 6.56 5.57
C ARG A 91 41.44 5.30 6.34
N VAL A 92 40.63 5.48 7.37
CA VAL A 92 39.95 4.38 8.06
C VAL A 92 38.57 4.21 7.43
N GLU A 93 38.36 3.12 6.70
CA GLU A 93 37.07 2.79 6.07
C GLU A 93 36.51 1.52 6.68
N PHE A 94 35.21 1.49 6.95
CA PHE A 94 34.53 0.32 7.48
C PHE A 94 33.76 -0.42 6.39
N ARG A 95 33.67 -1.73 6.53
CA ARG A 95 32.64 -2.57 5.88
C ARG A 95 31.60 -2.93 6.91
N ILE A 96 30.34 -2.95 6.52
CA ILE A 96 29.24 -3.31 7.43
C ILE A 96 28.35 -4.37 6.79
N GLY A 97 28.06 -5.43 7.53
CA GLY A 97 27.11 -6.49 7.20
C GLY A 97 25.96 -6.53 8.18
N ILE A 98 24.72 -6.56 7.68
CA ILE A 98 23.52 -6.63 8.54
C ILE A 98 22.65 -7.80 8.14
N ASN A 99 22.32 -8.64 9.12
CA ASN A 99 21.38 -9.72 8.95
C ASN A 99 20.31 -9.71 10.05
N LEU A 100 19.12 -10.18 9.72
CA LEU A 100 18.10 -10.55 10.70
C LEU A 100 18.10 -12.07 10.83
N GLY A 101 18.28 -12.58 12.05
CA GLY A 101 18.26 -14.03 12.25
C GLY A 101 18.25 -14.42 13.72
N ASP A 102 17.96 -15.70 13.96
CA ASP A 102 17.97 -16.27 15.30
C ASP A 102 19.39 -16.26 15.88
N VAL A 103 19.49 -15.77 17.11
CA VAL A 103 20.71 -15.81 17.90
C VAL A 103 20.46 -16.53 19.21
N VAL A 104 21.48 -17.26 19.64
CA VAL A 104 21.58 -17.82 20.98
C VAL A 104 22.37 -16.85 21.84
N VAL A 105 21.78 -16.44 22.95
CA VAL A 105 22.45 -15.59 23.95
C VAL A 105 23.05 -16.48 25.05
N GLU A 106 24.35 -16.33 25.29
CA GLU A 106 25.07 -17.01 26.36
C GLU A 106 26.14 -16.07 26.94
N ASN A 107 26.13 -15.86 28.26
CA ASN A 107 27.08 -15.00 28.99
C ASN A 107 27.26 -13.57 28.42
N GLY A 108 26.20 -13.02 27.80
CA GLY A 108 26.23 -11.68 27.20
C GLY A 108 26.77 -11.63 25.76
N ASP A 109 27.25 -12.75 25.20
CA ASP A 109 27.61 -12.88 23.79
C ASP A 109 26.44 -13.49 22.97
N ILE A 110 26.50 -13.35 21.65
CA ILE A 110 25.54 -13.91 20.71
C ILE A 110 26.21 -14.89 19.73
N PHE A 111 25.56 -16.03 19.52
CA PHE A 111 26.02 -17.10 18.64
C PHE A 111 24.90 -17.57 17.72
N GLY A 112 25.26 -18.15 16.57
CA GLY A 112 24.30 -18.77 15.66
C GLY A 112 24.52 -18.38 14.21
N ASP A 113 23.73 -18.98 13.33
CA ASP A 113 23.83 -18.79 11.89
C ASP A 113 23.53 -17.35 11.47
N GLY A 114 22.67 -16.65 12.21
CA GLY A 114 22.40 -15.22 11.99
C GLY A 114 23.64 -14.34 12.16
N VAL A 115 24.48 -14.65 13.14
CA VAL A 115 25.75 -13.93 13.41
C VAL A 115 26.77 -14.22 12.31
N ASN A 116 26.90 -15.49 11.94
CA ASN A 116 27.80 -15.93 10.87
C ASN A 116 27.41 -15.32 9.52
N LEU A 117 26.12 -15.15 9.26
CA LEU A 117 25.62 -14.50 8.05
C LEU A 117 25.95 -13.00 8.04
N ALA A 118 25.71 -12.26 9.12
CA ALA A 118 26.07 -10.84 9.22
C ALA A 118 27.58 -10.62 8.97
N ALA A 119 28.44 -11.43 9.57
CA ALA A 119 29.89 -11.35 9.38
C ALA A 119 30.33 -11.67 7.93
N ARG A 120 29.53 -12.42 7.17
CA ARG A 120 29.84 -12.71 5.75
C ARG A 120 29.34 -11.63 4.82
N LEU A 121 28.18 -11.06 5.13
CA LEU A 121 27.68 -9.88 4.43
C LEU A 121 28.67 -8.73 4.56
N GLU A 122 29.27 -8.53 5.74
CA GLU A 122 30.33 -7.54 5.96
C GLU A 122 31.46 -7.72 4.95
N ARG A 123 31.97 -8.94 4.77
CA ARG A 123 33.04 -9.23 3.79
C ARG A 123 32.65 -8.97 2.34
N ILE A 124 31.36 -9.07 2.02
CA ILE A 124 30.81 -8.79 0.69
C ILE A 124 30.69 -7.28 0.46
N ALA A 125 30.52 -6.48 1.50
CA ALA A 125 30.42 -5.03 1.38
C ALA A 125 31.71 -4.42 0.81
N ALA A 126 31.55 -3.43 -0.09
CA ALA A 126 32.67 -2.61 -0.55
C ALA A 126 33.22 -1.74 0.61
N PRO A 127 34.46 -1.24 0.52
CA PRO A 127 34.97 -0.24 1.47
C PRO A 127 34.02 0.96 1.60
N GLY A 128 33.64 1.31 2.84
CA GLY A 128 32.63 2.34 3.11
C GLY A 128 31.17 1.92 2.81
N GLY A 129 30.95 0.66 2.45
CA GLY A 129 29.65 0.11 2.06
C GLY A 129 28.92 -0.65 3.17
N ILE A 130 27.64 -0.92 2.92
CA ILE A 130 26.80 -1.77 3.77
C ILE A 130 26.19 -2.85 2.88
N ALA A 131 26.29 -4.12 3.30
CA ALA A 131 25.61 -5.23 2.68
C ALA A 131 24.58 -5.83 3.64
N VAL A 132 23.40 -6.16 3.12
CA VAL A 132 22.29 -6.70 3.91
C VAL A 132 21.68 -7.93 3.24
N SER A 133 21.08 -8.81 4.04
CA SER A 133 20.28 -9.92 3.52
C SER A 133 18.91 -9.44 3.01
N ALA A 134 18.25 -10.24 2.16
CA ALA A 134 16.89 -9.98 1.70
C ALA A 134 15.92 -9.71 2.85
N SER A 135 15.98 -10.49 3.94
CA SER A 135 15.13 -10.31 5.11
C SER A 135 15.28 -8.93 5.75
N VAL A 136 16.49 -8.37 5.74
CA VAL A 136 16.75 -7.01 6.22
C VAL A 136 16.17 -5.99 5.25
N ARG A 137 16.40 -6.14 3.94
CA ARG A 137 15.84 -5.26 2.91
C ARG A 137 14.30 -5.23 2.97
N ASP A 138 13.67 -6.39 3.05
CA ASP A 138 12.22 -6.54 3.09
C ASP A 138 11.61 -5.94 4.36
N GLN A 139 12.28 -6.13 5.52
CA GLN A 139 11.80 -5.57 6.77
C GLN A 139 12.09 -4.06 6.90
N VAL A 140 13.09 -3.51 6.23
CA VAL A 140 13.25 -2.05 6.11
C VAL A 140 12.19 -1.46 5.17
N GLY A 141 11.95 -2.09 4.02
CA GLY A 141 11.03 -1.56 3.01
C GLY A 141 11.37 -0.12 2.62
N SER A 142 10.38 0.77 2.66
CA SER A 142 10.54 2.22 2.41
C SER A 142 10.73 3.06 3.68
N ARG A 143 10.90 2.45 4.85
CA ARG A 143 10.94 3.16 6.14
C ARG A 143 12.20 4.02 6.34
N LEU A 144 13.23 3.81 5.54
CA LEU A 144 14.45 4.60 5.51
C LEU A 144 14.66 5.15 4.10
N ASN A 145 15.10 6.41 3.99
CA ASN A 145 15.47 7.02 2.72
C ASN A 145 16.86 6.52 2.28
N LEU A 146 16.94 5.24 1.94
CA LEU A 146 18.14 4.51 1.53
C LEU A 146 17.79 3.63 0.33
N GLY A 147 18.69 3.53 -0.65
CA GLY A 147 18.52 2.60 -1.77
C GLY A 147 18.99 1.19 -1.41
N PHE A 148 18.44 0.17 -2.06
CA PHE A 148 18.92 -1.21 -1.96
C PHE A 148 19.18 -1.74 -3.37
N GLU A 149 20.45 -2.00 -3.72
CA GLU A 149 20.82 -2.60 -5.01
C GLU A 149 21.05 -4.09 -4.81
N PHE A 150 20.37 -4.92 -5.61
CA PHE A 150 20.57 -6.37 -5.58
C PHE A 150 21.91 -6.72 -6.23
N ILE A 151 22.79 -7.39 -5.49
CA ILE A 151 24.14 -7.75 -5.97
C ILE A 151 24.31 -9.24 -6.24
N GLY A 152 23.26 -10.05 -6.02
CA GLY A 152 23.21 -11.45 -6.40
C GLY A 152 22.85 -12.41 -5.28
N GLU A 153 22.76 -13.68 -5.66
CA GLU A 153 22.57 -14.81 -4.76
C GLU A 153 23.91 -15.41 -4.38
N HIS A 154 24.21 -15.43 -3.08
CA HIS A 154 25.46 -15.96 -2.56
C HIS A 154 25.23 -17.28 -1.84
N MET A 155 25.89 -18.34 -2.31
CA MET A 155 25.96 -19.60 -1.57
C MET A 155 26.96 -19.46 -0.44
N LEU A 156 26.46 -19.41 0.78
CA LEU A 156 27.28 -19.20 1.97
C LEU A 156 27.51 -20.56 2.65
N LYS A 157 28.78 -20.91 2.89
CA LYS A 157 29.21 -22.12 3.60
C LYS A 157 28.32 -22.44 4.83
N ASN A 158 27.67 -23.59 4.87
CA ASN A 158 26.74 -24.02 5.93
C ASN A 158 25.31 -23.41 5.90
N ILE A 159 24.90 -22.75 4.82
CA ILE A 159 23.50 -22.36 4.57
C ILE A 159 22.99 -23.19 3.39
N ARG A 160 21.84 -23.87 3.57
CA ARG A 160 21.29 -24.83 2.58
C ARG A 160 20.70 -24.17 1.33
N GLN A 161 20.38 -22.88 1.41
CA GLN A 161 19.78 -22.11 0.33
C GLN A 161 20.63 -20.85 0.04
N PRO A 162 20.72 -20.43 -1.23
CA PRO A 162 21.40 -19.18 -1.58
C PRO A 162 20.74 -18.00 -0.89
N VAL A 163 21.55 -17.10 -0.33
CA VAL A 163 21.07 -15.87 0.32
C VAL A 163 21.15 -14.73 -0.69
N GLN A 164 20.03 -14.06 -0.92
CA GLN A 164 19.98 -12.84 -1.71
C GLN A 164 20.59 -11.67 -0.92
N VAL A 165 21.56 -11.00 -1.52
CA VAL A 165 22.32 -9.91 -0.90
C VAL A 165 22.05 -8.59 -1.61
N TYR A 166 21.89 -7.54 -0.80
CA TYR A 166 21.67 -6.18 -1.28
C TYR A 166 22.73 -5.25 -0.70
N THR A 167 23.23 -4.30 -1.49
CA THR A 167 24.03 -3.18 -0.98
C THR A 167 23.15 -1.99 -0.66
N VAL A 168 23.39 -1.36 0.49
CA VAL A 168 22.66 -0.14 0.88
C VAL A 168 23.33 1.06 0.25
N THR A 169 22.56 1.85 -0.49
CA THR A 169 22.99 3.12 -1.06
C THR A 169 22.71 4.22 -0.05
N LEU A 170 23.78 4.87 0.42
CA LEU A 170 23.75 5.88 1.48
C LEU A 170 23.32 7.27 1.01
N ALA A 171 23.42 7.51 -0.29
CA ALA A 171 22.68 8.60 -0.91
C ALA A 171 21.19 8.20 -0.96
N PRO A 172 20.24 9.14 -0.80
CA PRO A 172 18.89 8.90 -1.34
C PRO A 172 19.07 8.43 -2.78
N PRO A 173 18.20 7.56 -3.32
CA PRO A 173 18.39 7.03 -4.67
C PRO A 173 18.68 8.18 -5.62
N SER A 174 19.96 8.37 -5.90
CA SER A 174 20.44 9.11 -7.03
C SER A 174 20.17 8.09 -8.10
N SER A 175 18.97 8.19 -8.67
CA SER A 175 18.79 8.43 -10.09
C SER A 175 20.12 8.36 -10.88
N THR A 176 20.76 7.19 -10.91
CA THR A 176 22.05 6.96 -11.60
C THR A 176 22.20 5.50 -12.04
N ARG A 177 21.09 4.87 -12.45
CA ARG A 177 21.10 3.82 -13.48
C ARG A 177 19.85 3.75 -14.37
N LEU A 178 18.92 4.70 -14.19
CA LEU A 178 17.90 5.10 -15.18
C LEU A 178 18.06 6.58 -15.62
N VAL A 179 19.07 7.29 -15.11
CA VAL A 179 19.41 8.66 -15.53
C VAL A 179 20.59 8.62 -16.47
N ALA A 180 20.34 8.08 -17.65
CA ALA A 180 20.90 8.67 -18.85
C ALA A 180 19.82 9.39 -19.67
N GLU A 181 18.52 9.30 -19.32
CA GLU A 181 17.46 9.83 -20.20
C GLU A 181 16.54 10.93 -19.64
N ASN A 182 16.45 11.25 -18.35
CA ASN A 182 15.60 12.39 -17.93
C ASN A 182 16.15 13.19 -16.74
N ARG A 183 16.76 14.35 -17.02
CA ARG A 183 17.18 15.38 -16.04
C ARG A 183 16.05 16.33 -15.59
N ASN A 184 14.78 16.01 -15.89
CA ASN A 184 13.65 16.96 -15.77
C ASN A 184 12.47 16.48 -14.90
N THR A 185 12.59 15.40 -14.11
CA THR A 185 11.44 14.88 -13.37
C THR A 185 11.16 15.65 -12.08
N CYS A 186 9.98 16.28 -11.97
CA CYS A 186 9.57 17.08 -10.82
C CYS A 186 8.63 16.29 -9.90
N PHE A 187 8.88 16.32 -8.59
CA PHE A 187 8.03 15.67 -7.58
C PHE A 187 7.09 16.68 -6.93
N ILE A 188 5.78 16.47 -7.04
CA ILE A 188 4.74 17.37 -6.57
C ILE A 188 3.71 16.66 -5.70
N ALA A 189 3.32 17.30 -4.60
CA ALA A 189 2.15 16.93 -3.81
C ALA A 189 1.04 17.97 -4.03
N VAL A 190 -0.19 17.51 -4.25
CA VAL A 190 -1.37 18.38 -4.30
C VAL A 190 -2.17 18.13 -3.03
N LEU A 191 -2.15 19.06 -2.09
CA LEU A 191 -2.87 18.90 -0.82
C LEU A 191 -4.39 19.03 -1.00
N PRO A 192 -5.20 18.38 -0.14
CA PRO A 192 -6.66 18.54 -0.19
C PRO A 192 -7.03 20.00 -0.09
N PHE A 193 -7.72 20.51 -1.11
CA PHE A 193 -8.17 21.89 -1.13
C PHE A 193 -9.12 22.11 0.03
N THR A 194 -8.94 23.22 0.75
CA THR A 194 -9.77 23.54 1.91
C THR A 194 -11.15 24.01 1.45
N ASN A 195 -12.21 23.37 1.95
CA ASN A 195 -13.58 23.87 1.80
C ASN A 195 -13.77 25.16 2.62
N MET A 196 -14.06 26.26 1.94
CA MET A 196 -14.34 27.58 2.51
C MET A 196 -15.78 28.04 2.27
N SER A 197 -16.68 27.13 1.87
CA SER A 197 -18.11 27.39 1.70
C SER A 197 -18.87 27.45 3.02
N GLY A 198 -18.33 26.87 4.09
CA GLY A 198 -18.97 26.82 5.41
C GLY A 198 -20.04 25.73 5.55
N ASP A 199 -20.18 24.87 4.53
CA ASP A 199 -21.08 23.74 4.48
C ASP A 199 -20.27 22.46 4.22
N ALA A 200 -20.29 21.54 5.19
CA ALA A 200 -19.57 20.27 5.11
C ALA A 200 -20.12 19.36 3.99
N ASP A 201 -21.38 19.56 3.59
CA ASP A 201 -21.99 18.83 2.48
C ASP A 201 -21.35 19.20 1.13
N GLN A 202 -20.46 20.20 1.07
CA GLN A 202 -19.71 20.59 -0.13
C GLN A 202 -18.27 20.06 -0.19
N ASP A 203 -17.84 19.28 0.80
CA ASP A 203 -16.48 18.71 0.84
C ASP A 203 -16.18 17.84 -0.39
N TYR A 204 -17.19 17.16 -0.95
CA TYR A 204 -17.02 16.35 -2.16
C TYR A 204 -16.49 17.16 -3.33
N PHE A 205 -16.78 18.47 -3.37
CA PHE A 205 -16.40 19.32 -4.48
C PHE A 205 -14.94 19.76 -4.37
N SER A 206 -14.49 20.17 -3.17
CA SER A 206 -13.07 20.47 -2.93
C SER A 206 -12.19 19.22 -3.08
N ASP A 207 -12.70 18.07 -2.63
CA ASP A 207 -12.03 16.78 -2.79
C ASP A 207 -11.95 16.40 -4.28
N GLY A 208 -13.06 16.55 -5.01
CA GLY A 208 -13.13 16.30 -6.46
C GLY A 208 -12.12 17.12 -7.26
N ILE A 209 -12.03 18.43 -7.01
CA ILE A 209 -11.05 19.30 -7.68
C ILE A 209 -9.61 18.85 -7.38
N THR A 210 -9.32 18.53 -6.11
CA THR A 210 -8.00 18.05 -5.71
C THR A 210 -7.63 16.79 -6.49
N GLU A 211 -8.56 15.84 -6.59
CA GLU A 211 -8.36 14.58 -7.28
C GLU A 211 -8.19 14.73 -8.79
N ASP A 212 -8.97 15.60 -9.42
CA ASP A 212 -8.85 15.85 -10.86
C ASP A 212 -7.50 16.50 -11.18
N ILE A 213 -7.04 17.47 -10.37
CA ILE A 213 -5.70 18.06 -10.54
C ILE A 213 -4.60 16.99 -10.36
N ILE A 214 -4.72 16.10 -9.35
CA ILE A 214 -3.79 14.97 -9.19
C ILE A 214 -3.78 14.09 -10.45
N THR A 215 -4.97 13.79 -10.97
CA THR A 215 -5.16 12.93 -12.14
C THR A 215 -4.53 13.55 -13.38
N ASP A 216 -4.77 14.83 -13.65
CA ASP A 216 -4.25 15.52 -14.82
C ASP A 216 -2.74 15.70 -14.76
N LEU A 217 -2.19 16.03 -13.58
CA LEU A 217 -0.74 16.11 -13.40
C LEU A 217 -0.08 14.72 -13.52
N SER A 218 -0.77 13.63 -13.15
CA SER A 218 -0.23 12.26 -13.23
C SER A 218 -0.11 11.76 -14.68
N LYS A 219 -0.85 12.36 -15.62
CA LYS A 219 -0.72 12.07 -17.06
C LYS A 219 0.59 12.61 -17.66
N ILE A 220 1.31 13.46 -16.94
CA ILE A 220 2.55 14.08 -17.41
C ILE A 220 3.73 13.22 -16.99
N SER A 221 4.39 12.60 -17.97
CA SER A 221 5.48 11.63 -17.74
C SER A 221 6.68 12.21 -16.98
N SER A 222 6.91 13.51 -17.07
CA SER A 222 7.97 14.22 -16.33
C SER A 222 7.54 14.70 -14.95
N LEU A 223 6.33 14.39 -14.49
CA LEU A 223 5.88 14.68 -13.12
C LEU A 223 5.72 13.38 -12.33
N HIS A 224 6.23 13.38 -11.11
CA HIS A 224 5.89 12.40 -10.09
C HIS A 224 4.93 13.05 -9.11
N VAL A 225 3.65 12.71 -9.24
CA VAL A 225 2.59 13.21 -8.37
C VAL A 225 2.39 12.24 -7.21
N VAL A 226 2.32 12.76 -5.99
CA VAL A 226 2.00 11.93 -4.82
C VAL A 226 0.56 11.40 -4.96
N PRO A 227 0.32 10.09 -4.78
CA PRO A 227 -1.00 9.51 -4.92
C PRO A 227 -2.03 10.12 -3.97
N ARG A 228 -3.26 10.28 -4.46
CA ARG A 228 -4.41 10.80 -3.72
C ARG A 228 -4.53 10.21 -2.31
N ASN A 229 -4.55 8.89 -2.18
CA ASN A 229 -4.82 8.26 -0.88
C ASN A 229 -3.76 8.60 0.17
N THR A 230 -2.51 8.86 -0.23
CA THR A 230 -1.46 9.36 0.66
C THR A 230 -1.74 10.80 1.08
N ILE A 231 -2.06 11.66 0.11
CA ILE A 231 -2.38 13.07 0.31
C ILE A 231 -3.58 13.26 1.26
N PHE A 232 -4.64 12.49 1.06
CA PHE A 232 -5.87 12.66 1.82
C PHE A 232 -5.73 12.26 3.30
N THR A 233 -4.67 11.54 3.69
CA THR A 233 -4.33 11.33 5.11
C THR A 233 -3.98 12.63 5.84
N TYR A 234 -3.62 13.69 5.10
CA TYR A 234 -3.34 15.02 5.64
C TYR A 234 -4.56 15.95 5.65
N LYS A 235 -5.74 15.49 5.20
CA LYS A 235 -6.97 16.30 5.19
C LYS A 235 -7.33 16.71 6.62
N GLY A 236 -7.55 18.01 6.83
CA GLY A 236 -7.86 18.56 8.16
C GLY A 236 -6.71 18.56 9.17
N ILE A 237 -5.51 18.11 8.78
CA ILE A 237 -4.32 18.11 9.65
C ILE A 237 -3.45 19.31 9.30
N SER A 238 -3.21 20.18 10.27
CA SER A 238 -2.22 21.26 10.11
C SER A 238 -0.81 20.70 10.31
N VAL A 239 -0.09 20.44 9.21
CA VAL A 239 1.32 20.00 9.23
C VAL A 239 2.21 21.12 8.71
N LYS A 240 3.38 21.32 9.34
CA LYS A 240 4.38 22.27 8.83
C LYS A 240 4.89 21.81 7.46
N LEU A 241 4.82 22.68 6.45
CA LEU A 241 5.18 22.38 5.06
C LEU A 241 6.52 21.67 4.90
N LYS A 242 7.57 22.10 5.62
CA LYS A 242 8.91 21.50 5.54
C LYS A 242 8.94 20.03 5.99
N ARG A 243 8.15 19.69 7.02
CA ARG A 243 8.05 18.32 7.52
C ARG A 243 7.23 17.46 6.56
N LEU A 244 6.12 17.98 6.07
CA LEU A 244 5.29 17.34 5.05
C LEU A 244 6.13 17.00 3.80
N ALA A 245 6.90 17.96 3.30
CA ALA A 245 7.76 17.79 2.13
C ALA A 245 8.81 16.69 2.33
N GLN A 246 9.41 16.62 3.52
CA GLN A 246 10.36 15.58 3.90
C GLN A 246 9.70 14.19 4.01
N GLU A 247 8.51 14.11 4.60
CA GLU A 247 7.75 12.87 4.75
C GLU A 247 7.29 12.31 3.39
N LEU A 248 6.84 13.19 2.49
CA LEU A 248 6.36 12.83 1.16
C LEU A 248 7.47 12.74 0.10
N GLY A 249 8.68 13.23 0.40
CA GLY A 249 9.79 13.27 -0.54
C GLY A 249 9.56 14.19 -1.73
N VAL A 250 8.78 15.26 -1.57
CA VAL A 250 8.42 16.19 -2.65
C VAL A 250 9.17 17.50 -2.56
N ARG A 251 9.41 18.12 -3.71
CA ARG A 251 9.97 19.48 -3.80
C ARG A 251 8.89 20.54 -3.93
N TYR A 252 7.78 20.20 -4.57
CA TYR A 252 6.71 21.15 -4.85
C TYR A 252 5.44 20.72 -4.12
N VAL A 253 4.75 21.70 -3.54
CA VAL A 253 3.45 21.50 -2.90
C VAL A 253 2.46 22.49 -3.50
N LEU A 254 1.35 21.97 -4.02
CA LEU A 254 0.17 22.75 -4.38
C LEU A 254 -0.81 22.70 -3.21
N GLU A 255 -1.20 23.86 -2.72
CA GLU A 255 -2.28 23.98 -1.74
C GLU A 255 -3.30 25.00 -2.22
N GLY A 256 -4.54 24.89 -1.73
CA GLY A 256 -5.59 25.75 -2.21
C GLY A 256 -6.86 25.67 -1.39
N SER A 257 -7.84 26.45 -1.82
CA SER A 257 -9.17 26.48 -1.23
C SER A 257 -10.23 26.64 -2.29
N VAL A 258 -11.41 26.09 -1.98
CA VAL A 258 -12.60 26.19 -2.83
C VAL A 258 -13.73 26.78 -2.00
N ARG A 259 -14.43 27.75 -2.58
CA ARG A 259 -15.68 28.28 -2.06
C ARG A 259 -16.71 28.30 -3.18
N ILE A 260 -17.82 27.62 -2.95
CA ILE A 260 -18.98 27.65 -3.83
C ILE A 260 -20.07 28.45 -3.14
N PHE A 261 -20.69 29.34 -3.88
CA PHE A 261 -21.87 30.07 -3.43
C PHE A 261 -22.83 30.23 -4.59
N ASP A 262 -24.00 29.60 -4.48
CA ASP A 262 -24.99 29.53 -5.54
C ASP A 262 -24.39 28.99 -6.85
N LYS A 263 -24.33 29.81 -7.91
CA LYS A 263 -23.73 29.44 -9.21
C LYS A 263 -22.30 29.93 -9.40
N ARG A 264 -21.65 30.47 -8.37
CA ARG A 264 -20.28 30.96 -8.48
C ARG A 264 -19.32 30.08 -7.71
N VAL A 265 -18.15 29.86 -8.33
CA VAL A 265 -17.04 29.13 -7.73
C VAL A 265 -15.84 30.05 -7.60
N ARG A 266 -15.24 30.03 -6.43
CA ARG A 266 -13.98 30.70 -6.14
C ARG A 266 -12.94 29.67 -5.75
N ILE A 267 -11.91 29.55 -6.58
CA ILE A 267 -10.79 28.65 -6.34
C ILE A 267 -9.54 29.51 -6.14
N SER A 268 -8.79 29.23 -5.09
CA SER A 268 -7.47 29.81 -4.86
C SER A 268 -6.46 28.67 -4.81
N GLY A 269 -5.36 28.81 -5.53
CA GLY A 269 -4.29 27.82 -5.57
C GLY A 269 -2.95 28.50 -5.43
N GLN A 270 -2.00 27.84 -4.78
CA GLN A 270 -0.63 28.30 -4.69
C GLN A 270 0.36 27.13 -4.75
N LEU A 271 1.40 27.32 -5.55
CA LEU A 271 2.48 26.37 -5.76
C LEU A 271 3.72 26.86 -5.00
N ILE A 272 4.23 26.01 -4.12
CA ILE A 272 5.33 26.35 -3.20
C ILE A 272 6.53 25.45 -3.48
N ASP A 273 7.74 26.02 -3.60
CA ASP A 273 9.00 25.26 -3.55
C ASP A 273 9.41 25.06 -2.09
N THR A 274 9.45 23.82 -1.64
CA THR A 274 9.67 23.48 -0.24
C THR A 274 11.14 23.61 0.19
N ALA A 275 12.07 23.76 -0.76
CA ALA A 275 13.50 23.89 -0.45
C ALA A 275 13.84 25.27 0.16
N ASN A 276 13.24 26.32 -0.38
CA ASN A 276 13.41 27.73 0.03
C ASN A 276 12.15 28.30 0.72
N GLY A 277 10.98 27.68 0.54
CA GLY A 277 9.70 28.18 1.03
C GLY A 277 9.09 29.27 0.14
N ASP A 278 9.57 29.40 -1.09
CA ASP A 278 9.12 30.44 -2.01
C ASP A 278 7.80 30.03 -2.68
N HIS A 279 6.86 30.98 -2.78
CA HIS A 279 5.65 30.84 -3.58
C HIS A 279 6.01 31.08 -5.05
N LEU A 280 6.04 30.02 -5.85
CA LEU A 280 6.32 30.09 -7.28
C LEU A 280 5.14 30.68 -8.06
N TRP A 281 3.93 30.40 -7.57
CA TRP A 281 2.70 30.84 -8.19
C TRP A 281 1.58 30.90 -7.16
N ALA A 282 0.71 31.89 -7.29
CA ALA A 282 -0.52 31.99 -6.51
C ALA A 282 -1.55 32.76 -7.35
N GLU A 283 -2.70 32.14 -7.59
CA GLU A 283 -3.81 32.77 -8.31
C GLU A 283 -5.14 32.49 -7.66
N ARG A 284 -6.11 33.34 -8.02
CA ARG A 284 -7.49 33.23 -7.60
C ARG A 284 -8.42 33.37 -8.79
N TYR A 285 -9.25 32.36 -8.96
CA TYR A 285 -10.32 32.29 -9.94
C TYR A 285 -11.65 32.59 -9.26
N ASP A 286 -12.48 33.41 -9.88
CA ASP A 286 -13.80 33.80 -9.37
C ASP A 286 -14.77 33.86 -10.57
N ARG A 287 -15.37 32.72 -10.90
CA ARG A 287 -16.13 32.49 -12.14
C ARG A 287 -17.49 31.84 -11.86
N ASP A 288 -18.26 31.65 -12.92
CA ASP A 288 -19.46 30.81 -12.86
C ASP A 288 -19.04 29.34 -12.69
N LEU A 289 -19.87 28.54 -12.02
CA LEU A 289 -19.62 27.12 -11.81
C LEU A 289 -19.54 26.35 -13.14
N THR A 290 -20.21 26.86 -14.19
CA THR A 290 -20.11 26.32 -15.55
C THR A 290 -18.70 26.39 -16.15
N ASP A 291 -17.84 27.28 -15.64
CA ASP A 291 -16.43 27.41 -16.08
C ASP A 291 -15.47 26.47 -15.30
N ILE A 292 -15.98 25.52 -14.52
CA ILE A 292 -15.15 24.72 -13.59
C ILE A 292 -14.02 23.95 -14.30
N PHE A 293 -14.31 23.34 -15.45
CA PHE A 293 -13.33 22.57 -16.21
C PHE A 293 -12.24 23.48 -16.80
N ALA A 294 -12.63 24.64 -17.32
CA ALA A 294 -11.69 25.65 -17.78
C ALA A 294 -10.77 26.13 -16.64
N ILE A 295 -11.29 26.27 -15.41
CA ILE A 295 -10.46 26.63 -14.25
C ILE A 295 -9.49 25.49 -13.89
N GLN A 296 -9.94 24.24 -13.91
CA GLN A 296 -9.06 23.07 -13.66
C GLN A 296 -7.92 23.01 -14.69
N ASP A 297 -8.23 23.20 -15.97
CA ASP A 297 -7.26 23.26 -17.06
C ASP A 297 -6.26 24.41 -16.88
N GLU A 298 -6.74 25.61 -16.55
CA GLU A 298 -5.90 26.78 -16.30
C GLU A 298 -4.94 26.54 -15.13
N ILE A 299 -5.41 25.94 -14.02
CA ILE A 299 -4.58 25.60 -12.87
C ILE A 299 -3.49 24.60 -13.28
N THR A 300 -3.85 23.53 -13.98
CA THR A 300 -2.89 22.50 -14.43
C THR A 300 -1.85 23.11 -15.38
N GLN A 301 -2.27 23.93 -16.34
CA GLN A 301 -1.36 24.61 -17.27
C GLN A 301 -0.44 25.61 -16.57
N ALA A 302 -0.95 26.35 -15.57
CA ALA A 302 -0.16 27.27 -14.77
C ALA A 302 0.92 26.52 -13.99
N ILE A 303 0.58 25.41 -13.34
CA ILE A 303 1.54 24.56 -12.60
C ILE A 303 2.64 24.06 -13.55
N VAL A 304 2.26 23.48 -14.69
CA VAL A 304 3.22 22.96 -15.69
C VAL A 304 4.16 24.05 -16.19
N SER A 305 3.63 25.24 -16.47
CA SER A 305 4.40 26.39 -16.94
C SER A 305 5.42 26.85 -15.89
N GLN A 306 5.02 26.90 -14.62
CA GLN A 306 5.87 27.32 -13.50
C GLN A 306 6.96 26.30 -13.19
N LEU A 307 6.64 25.01 -13.29
CA LEU A 307 7.60 23.92 -13.18
C LEU A 307 8.53 23.82 -14.41
N LYS A 308 8.29 24.65 -15.45
CA LYS A 308 9.03 24.65 -16.73
C LYS A 308 9.06 23.27 -17.38
N VAL A 309 7.97 22.53 -17.21
CA VAL A 309 7.79 21.18 -17.76
C VAL A 309 7.30 21.29 -19.20
N ARG A 310 7.95 20.56 -20.11
CA ARG A 310 7.54 20.51 -21.52
C ARG A 310 6.53 19.39 -21.71
N LEU A 311 5.29 19.74 -22.06
CA LEU A 311 4.26 18.78 -22.42
C LEU A 311 4.50 18.19 -23.81
N LEU A 312 4.36 16.87 -23.92
CA LEU A 312 4.21 16.17 -25.19
C LEU A 312 2.82 16.45 -25.79
N PRO A 313 2.64 16.35 -27.12
CA PRO A 313 1.34 16.56 -27.76
C PRO A 313 0.23 15.64 -27.21
N GLU A 314 0.59 14.39 -26.89
CA GLU A 314 -0.31 13.39 -26.32
C GLU A 314 -0.75 13.75 -24.90
N GLU A 315 0.19 14.18 -24.05
CA GLU A 315 -0.09 14.66 -22.69
C GLU A 315 -1.00 15.89 -22.71
N LYS A 316 -0.75 16.83 -23.62
CA LYS A 316 -1.58 18.02 -23.79
C LYS A 316 -3.01 17.66 -24.18
N LYS A 317 -3.19 16.68 -25.08
CA LYS A 317 -4.51 16.16 -25.46
C LYS A 317 -5.19 15.44 -24.30
N ALA A 318 -4.44 14.67 -23.51
CA ALA A 318 -4.97 13.89 -22.41
C ALA A 318 -5.42 14.76 -21.22
N ILE A 319 -4.75 15.88 -20.98
CA ILE A 319 -5.12 16.87 -19.95
C ILE A 319 -6.36 17.66 -20.38
N ALA A 320 -6.39 18.15 -21.63
CA ALA A 320 -7.51 18.96 -22.14
C ALA A 320 -8.79 18.15 -22.42
N ASN A 321 -8.80 16.84 -22.13
CA ASN A 321 -9.98 16.01 -22.34
C ASN A 321 -10.90 16.10 -21.11
N GLU A 322 -11.87 17.00 -21.18
CA GLU A 322 -12.89 17.15 -20.15
C GLU A 322 -13.74 15.87 -20.04
N PRO A 323 -13.97 15.35 -18.82
CA PRO A 323 -14.71 14.10 -18.64
C PRO A 323 -16.21 14.22 -18.94
N THR A 324 -16.76 15.44 -18.94
CA THR A 324 -18.14 15.79 -19.29
C THR A 324 -18.24 17.28 -19.56
N ALA A 325 -19.17 17.70 -20.43
CA ALA A 325 -19.51 19.12 -20.63
C ALA A 325 -20.66 19.58 -19.70
N ASN A 326 -21.26 18.67 -18.93
CA ASN A 326 -22.41 18.94 -18.07
C ASN A 326 -21.98 19.03 -16.59
N VAL A 327 -21.95 20.26 -16.07
CA VAL A 327 -21.57 20.52 -14.67
C VAL A 327 -22.50 19.88 -13.65
N GLU A 328 -23.79 19.73 -13.96
CA GLU A 328 -24.72 19.03 -13.07
C GLU A 328 -24.40 17.53 -13.02
N ALA A 329 -24.12 16.92 -14.17
CA ALA A 329 -23.66 15.52 -14.25
C ALA A 329 -22.36 15.31 -13.46
N TYR A 330 -21.41 16.23 -13.60
CA TYR A 330 -20.16 16.24 -12.84
C TYR A 330 -20.39 16.34 -11.32
N THR A 331 -21.31 17.20 -10.89
CA THR A 331 -21.66 17.36 -9.47
C THR A 331 -22.21 16.05 -8.88
N TYR A 332 -23.12 15.39 -9.59
CA TYR A 332 -23.63 14.08 -9.17
C TYR A 332 -22.53 13.01 -9.19
N TYR A 333 -21.67 13.00 -10.20
CA TYR A 333 -20.53 12.09 -10.25
C TYR A 333 -19.62 12.24 -9.02
N LEU A 334 -19.23 13.46 -8.65
CA LEU A 334 -18.38 13.69 -7.48
C LEU A 334 -19.05 13.24 -6.17
N ARG A 335 -20.36 13.48 -6.01
CA ARG A 335 -21.12 12.95 -4.87
C ARG A 335 -21.11 11.44 -4.84
N GLY A 336 -21.29 10.79 -6.00
CA GLY A 336 -21.19 9.34 -6.14
C GLY A 336 -19.86 8.81 -5.65
N ARG A 337 -18.75 9.42 -6.08
CA ARG A 337 -17.40 9.04 -5.64
C ARG A 337 -17.22 9.21 -4.14
N GLN A 338 -17.60 10.35 -3.57
CA GLN A 338 -17.47 10.60 -2.13
C GLN A 338 -18.18 9.50 -1.33
N LEU A 339 -19.42 9.19 -1.69
CA LEU A 339 -20.23 8.16 -1.03
C LEU A 339 -19.60 6.76 -1.18
N SER A 340 -19.02 6.45 -2.34
CA SER A 340 -18.40 5.14 -2.58
C SER A 340 -17.20 4.84 -1.67
N HIS A 341 -16.52 5.87 -1.13
CA HIS A 341 -15.35 5.68 -0.25
C HIS A 341 -15.69 5.03 1.11
N THR A 342 -16.89 5.24 1.65
CA THR A 342 -17.30 4.64 2.94
C THR A 342 -17.47 3.11 2.84
N TRP A 343 -17.70 2.60 1.63
CA TRP A 343 -17.72 1.16 1.29
C TRP A 343 -18.66 0.32 2.17
N THR A 344 -19.91 0.78 2.35
CA THR A 344 -21.02 0.00 2.94
C THR A 344 -22.13 -0.16 1.91
N LYS A 345 -22.98 -1.20 2.06
CA LYS A 345 -24.07 -1.46 1.11
C LYS A 345 -24.95 -0.22 0.88
N SER A 346 -25.39 0.45 1.96
CA SER A 346 -26.25 1.63 1.88
C SER A 346 -25.59 2.83 1.20
N TYR A 347 -24.31 3.09 1.47
CA TYR A 347 -23.56 4.17 0.83
C TYR A 347 -23.26 3.85 -0.64
N LEU A 348 -22.97 2.59 -0.98
CA LEU A 348 -22.79 2.16 -2.37
C LEU A 348 -24.09 2.28 -3.18
N GLU A 349 -25.25 1.99 -2.58
CA GLU A 349 -26.55 2.20 -3.22
C GLU A 349 -26.85 3.69 -3.46
N LEU A 350 -26.49 4.56 -2.51
CA LEU A 350 -26.57 6.01 -2.68
C LEU A 350 -25.60 6.48 -3.78
N ALA A 351 -24.35 6.02 -3.76
CA ALA A 351 -23.34 6.33 -4.77
C ALA A 351 -23.82 5.94 -6.18
N ARG A 352 -24.34 4.72 -6.33
CA ARG A 352 -24.94 4.23 -7.58
C ARG A 352 -26.06 5.14 -8.08
N ARG A 353 -26.95 5.62 -7.19
CA ARG A 353 -28.01 6.56 -7.57
C ARG A 353 -27.45 7.87 -8.09
N MET A 354 -26.38 8.39 -7.48
CA MET A 354 -25.71 9.60 -7.95
C MET A 354 -25.09 9.38 -9.34
N PHE A 355 -24.39 8.27 -9.57
CA PHE A 355 -23.83 7.95 -10.88
C PHE A 355 -24.92 7.71 -11.95
N CYS A 356 -26.02 7.05 -11.59
CA CYS A 356 -27.18 6.92 -12.48
C CYS A 356 -27.72 8.30 -12.88
N LYS A 357 -27.79 9.25 -11.93
CA LYS A 357 -28.23 10.60 -12.25
C LYS A 357 -27.26 11.35 -13.16
N ALA A 358 -25.95 11.11 -12.98
CA ALA A 358 -24.93 11.67 -13.87
C ALA A 358 -25.09 11.16 -15.32
N VAL A 359 -25.32 9.87 -15.54
CA VAL A 359 -25.52 9.33 -16.91
C VAL A 359 -26.87 9.73 -17.52
N GLU A 360 -27.90 10.00 -16.71
CA GLU A 360 -29.16 10.58 -17.20
C GLU A 360 -28.96 12.00 -17.75
N LEU A 361 -28.08 12.78 -17.11
CA LEU A 361 -27.78 14.16 -17.47
C LEU A 361 -26.75 14.27 -18.60
N ASP A 362 -25.84 13.30 -18.67
CA ASP A 362 -24.84 13.16 -19.73
C ASP A 362 -24.63 11.67 -20.11
N PRO A 363 -25.31 11.19 -21.17
CA PRO A 363 -25.22 9.79 -21.62
C PRO A 363 -23.86 9.36 -22.17
N ASP A 364 -22.93 10.29 -22.39
CA ASP A 364 -21.57 10.04 -22.88
C ASP A 364 -20.51 10.15 -21.76
N TYR A 365 -20.94 10.30 -20.51
CA TYR A 365 -20.05 10.37 -19.36
C TYR A 365 -19.49 9.01 -18.93
N ALA A 366 -18.39 8.58 -19.56
CA ALA A 366 -17.75 7.27 -19.35
C ALA A 366 -17.48 6.92 -17.87
N ARG A 367 -16.93 7.86 -17.10
CA ARG A 367 -16.60 7.63 -15.68
C ARG A 367 -17.81 7.34 -14.80
N ALA A 368 -18.96 7.91 -15.13
CA ALA A 368 -20.19 7.64 -14.39
C ALA A 368 -20.69 6.20 -14.63
N TYR A 369 -20.57 5.67 -15.86
CA TYR A 369 -20.84 4.25 -16.13
C TYR A 369 -19.89 3.32 -15.38
N ALA A 370 -18.59 3.64 -15.32
CA ALA A 370 -17.61 2.89 -14.54
C ALA A 370 -17.98 2.89 -13.04
N GLY A 371 -18.34 4.05 -12.48
CA GLY A 371 -18.81 4.16 -11.10
C GLY A 371 -20.08 3.34 -10.81
N ILE A 372 -21.01 3.24 -11.76
CA ILE A 372 -22.17 2.32 -11.63
C ILE A 372 -21.68 0.87 -11.57
N ALA A 373 -20.79 0.47 -12.48
CA ALA A 373 -20.26 -0.89 -12.55
C ALA A 373 -19.50 -1.27 -11.28
N ASP A 374 -18.68 -0.37 -10.72
CA ASP A 374 -17.94 -0.59 -9.48
C ASP A 374 -18.88 -0.74 -8.28
N CYS A 375 -19.88 0.15 -8.14
CA CYS A 375 -20.88 0.02 -7.08
C CYS A 375 -21.68 -1.28 -7.21
N ASP A 376 -22.13 -1.62 -8.41
CA ASP A 376 -22.89 -2.85 -8.68
C ASP A 376 -22.04 -4.10 -8.38
N ALA A 377 -20.77 -4.10 -8.77
CA ALA A 377 -19.82 -5.17 -8.48
C ALA A 377 -19.61 -5.36 -6.97
N ALA A 378 -19.44 -4.27 -6.23
CA ALA A 378 -19.31 -4.30 -4.78
C ALA A 378 -20.61 -4.78 -4.11
N ILE A 379 -21.77 -4.18 -4.43
CA ILE A 379 -23.07 -4.55 -3.84
C ILE A 379 -23.38 -6.04 -4.08
N ARG A 380 -23.01 -6.60 -5.23
CA ARG A 380 -23.23 -8.01 -5.56
C ARG A 380 -22.52 -8.98 -4.59
N ASP A 381 -21.43 -8.57 -3.92
CA ASP A 381 -20.81 -9.39 -2.87
C ASP A 381 -21.73 -9.53 -1.63
N TRP A 382 -22.56 -8.52 -1.31
CA TRP A 382 -23.55 -8.57 -0.21
C TRP A 382 -24.92 -9.11 -0.62
N ALA A 383 -25.36 -8.80 -1.84
CA ALA A 383 -26.70 -9.09 -2.30
C ALA A 383 -26.67 -9.51 -3.78
N PRO A 384 -26.25 -10.75 -4.07
CA PRO A 384 -26.03 -11.21 -5.43
C PRO A 384 -27.31 -11.27 -6.27
N ASP A 385 -28.47 -11.40 -5.62
CA ASP A 385 -29.76 -11.46 -6.30
C ASP A 385 -30.30 -10.04 -6.63
N ASP A 386 -29.82 -8.98 -5.96
CA ASP A 386 -30.25 -7.58 -6.20
C ASP A 386 -29.60 -6.98 -7.46
N VAL A 387 -28.43 -7.49 -7.85
CA VAL A 387 -27.61 -6.92 -8.93
C VAL A 387 -27.21 -8.01 -9.91
N PRO A 388 -27.88 -8.12 -11.08
CA PRO A 388 -27.55 -9.15 -12.06
C PRO A 388 -26.17 -8.89 -12.67
N LEU A 389 -25.38 -9.96 -12.83
CA LEU A 389 -24.01 -9.87 -13.37
C LEU A 389 -23.95 -9.17 -14.75
N ARG A 390 -24.98 -9.38 -15.57
CA ARG A 390 -25.11 -8.74 -16.89
C ARG A 390 -25.13 -7.21 -16.81
N ARG A 391 -25.71 -6.63 -15.76
CA ARG A 391 -25.71 -5.17 -15.58
C ARG A 391 -24.29 -4.62 -15.40
N ILE A 392 -23.44 -5.32 -14.63
CA ILE A 392 -22.03 -4.92 -14.46
C ILE A 392 -21.29 -5.00 -15.80
N LEU A 393 -21.51 -6.07 -16.58
CA LEU A 393 -20.94 -6.21 -17.92
C LEU A 393 -21.40 -5.10 -18.87
N ASP A 394 -22.70 -4.78 -18.89
CA ASP A 394 -23.26 -3.76 -19.77
C ASP A 394 -22.76 -2.35 -19.41
N MET A 395 -22.71 -2.01 -18.12
CA MET A 395 -22.21 -0.69 -17.66
C MET A 395 -20.71 -0.53 -17.90
N SER A 396 -19.90 -1.53 -17.55
CA SER A 396 -18.45 -1.48 -17.82
C SER A 396 -18.15 -1.47 -19.32
N ALA A 397 -18.89 -2.23 -20.14
CA ALA A 397 -18.74 -2.19 -21.60
C ALA A 397 -19.13 -0.83 -22.19
N ARG A 398 -20.20 -0.19 -21.69
CA ARG A 398 -20.58 1.16 -22.12
C ARG A 398 -19.51 2.19 -21.75
N ALA A 399 -18.93 2.11 -20.55
CA ALA A 399 -17.80 2.94 -20.15
C ALA A 399 -16.61 2.78 -21.11
N LEU A 400 -16.23 1.54 -21.43
CA LEU A 400 -15.13 1.23 -22.35
C LEU A 400 -15.41 1.60 -23.82
N GLN A 401 -16.68 1.64 -24.22
CA GLN A 401 -17.06 2.13 -25.55
C GLN A 401 -16.83 3.64 -25.67
N LEU A 402 -17.09 4.39 -24.61
CA LEU A 402 -16.92 5.84 -24.55
C LEU A 402 -15.45 6.22 -24.32
N ASP A 403 -14.77 5.50 -23.43
CA ASP A 403 -13.35 5.67 -23.13
C ASP A 403 -12.66 4.30 -23.00
N PRO A 404 -12.01 3.81 -24.08
CA PRO A 404 -11.31 2.53 -24.09
C PRO A 404 -10.11 2.44 -23.13
N ASP A 405 -9.61 3.57 -22.64
CA ASP A 405 -8.42 3.66 -21.80
C ASP A 405 -8.78 4.01 -20.34
N LEU A 406 -10.04 3.84 -19.94
CA LEU A 406 -10.50 4.06 -18.57
C LEU A 406 -10.17 2.85 -17.66
N PRO A 407 -9.21 2.96 -16.72
CA PRO A 407 -8.71 1.82 -15.96
C PRO A 407 -9.76 1.23 -15.00
N GLU A 408 -10.63 2.05 -14.40
CA GLU A 408 -11.70 1.61 -13.50
C GLU A 408 -12.70 0.71 -14.23
N ALA A 409 -13.03 1.05 -15.47
CA ALA A 409 -13.93 0.25 -16.30
C ALA A 409 -13.31 -1.10 -16.66
N HIS A 410 -12.00 -1.16 -16.95
CA HIS A 410 -11.29 -2.43 -17.15
C HIS A 410 -11.29 -3.29 -15.89
N ALA A 411 -11.12 -2.70 -14.70
CA ALA A 411 -11.11 -3.42 -13.43
C ALA A 411 -12.47 -4.06 -13.11
N SER A 412 -13.57 -3.30 -13.19
CA SER A 412 -14.92 -3.84 -12.99
C SER A 412 -15.32 -4.84 -14.08
N HIS A 413 -14.95 -4.59 -15.34
CA HIS A 413 -15.18 -5.54 -16.43
C HIS A 413 -14.46 -6.87 -16.18
N GLY A 414 -13.19 -6.82 -15.75
CA GLY A 414 -12.39 -8.01 -15.42
C GLY A 414 -13.03 -8.84 -14.31
N LEU A 415 -13.51 -8.18 -13.25
CA LEU A 415 -14.22 -8.86 -12.16
C LEU A 415 -15.51 -9.53 -12.66
N ALA A 416 -16.31 -8.84 -13.47
CA ALA A 416 -17.55 -9.40 -14.01
C ALA A 416 -17.30 -10.58 -14.97
N LEU A 417 -16.25 -10.51 -15.79
CA LEU A 417 -15.80 -11.60 -16.65
C LEU A 417 -15.37 -12.82 -15.82
N HIS A 418 -14.63 -12.60 -14.73
CA HIS A 418 -14.23 -13.68 -13.85
C HIS A 418 -15.43 -14.36 -13.17
N GLN A 419 -16.39 -13.57 -12.68
CA GLN A 419 -17.64 -14.12 -12.15
C GLN A 419 -18.43 -14.91 -13.20
N SER A 420 -18.27 -14.56 -14.49
CA SER A 420 -18.86 -15.28 -15.62
C SER A 420 -18.06 -16.52 -16.06
N GLY A 421 -16.94 -16.82 -15.40
CA GLY A 421 -16.03 -17.93 -15.75
C GLY A 421 -15.14 -17.67 -16.97
N LEU A 422 -15.05 -16.43 -17.45
CA LEU A 422 -14.24 -16.02 -18.60
C LEU A 422 -12.84 -15.54 -18.15
N ASP A 423 -12.11 -16.43 -17.48
CA ASP A 423 -10.88 -16.09 -16.73
C ASP A 423 -9.75 -15.51 -17.59
N ASP A 424 -9.55 -15.99 -18.82
CA ASP A 424 -8.51 -15.45 -19.71
C ASP A 424 -8.81 -14.00 -20.09
N ARG A 425 -10.08 -13.69 -20.36
CA ARG A 425 -10.53 -12.32 -20.65
C ARG A 425 -10.48 -11.45 -19.41
N ALA A 426 -10.80 -12.01 -18.24
CA ALA A 426 -10.70 -11.30 -16.97
C ALA A 426 -9.26 -10.88 -16.67
N ALA A 427 -8.30 -11.80 -16.81
CA ALA A 427 -6.88 -11.51 -16.61
C ALA A 427 -6.39 -10.40 -17.55
N ALA A 428 -6.76 -10.47 -18.84
CA ALA A 428 -6.40 -9.44 -19.81
C ALA A 428 -6.98 -8.05 -19.46
N ALA A 429 -8.22 -8.01 -18.95
CA ALA A 429 -8.83 -6.75 -18.49
C ALA A 429 -8.10 -6.18 -17.25
N PHE A 430 -7.78 -7.01 -16.25
CA PHE A 430 -7.00 -6.56 -15.09
C PHE A 430 -5.59 -6.07 -15.48
N GLU A 431 -4.92 -6.77 -16.39
CA GLU A 431 -3.60 -6.37 -16.90
C GLU A 431 -3.67 -5.06 -17.68
N ARG A 432 -4.75 -4.83 -18.45
CA ARG A 432 -4.98 -3.56 -19.12
C ARG A 432 -5.21 -2.43 -18.12
N ALA A 433 -6.04 -2.64 -17.09
CA ALA A 433 -6.26 -1.68 -16.02
C ALA A 433 -4.94 -1.29 -15.33
N LEU A 434 -4.10 -2.26 -14.98
CA LEU A 434 -2.81 -2.02 -14.33
C LEU A 434 -1.74 -1.44 -15.25
N THR A 435 -1.87 -1.61 -16.57
CA THR A 435 -1.01 -0.94 -17.56
C THR A 435 -1.35 0.55 -17.65
N LEU A 436 -2.64 0.87 -17.56
CA LEU A 436 -3.16 2.24 -17.61
C LEU A 436 -2.92 2.98 -16.28
N ASP A 437 -3.20 2.33 -15.16
CA ASP A 437 -2.89 2.82 -13.82
C ASP A 437 -2.40 1.68 -12.90
N PRO A 438 -1.07 1.55 -12.71
CA PRO A 438 -0.49 0.56 -11.81
C PRO A 438 -0.90 0.72 -10.34
N ASN A 439 -1.40 1.90 -9.97
CA ASN A 439 -1.78 2.29 -8.61
C ASN A 439 -3.29 2.30 -8.40
N LEU A 440 -4.08 1.82 -9.37
CA LEU A 440 -5.51 1.69 -9.20
C LEU A 440 -5.80 0.63 -8.14
N PHE A 441 -6.51 1.03 -7.07
CA PHE A 441 -6.83 0.15 -5.95
C PHE A 441 -7.69 -1.02 -6.43
N GLU A 442 -8.73 -0.74 -7.19
CA GLU A 442 -9.75 -1.68 -7.65
C GLU A 442 -9.11 -2.77 -8.51
N ALA A 443 -8.22 -2.40 -9.44
CA ALA A 443 -7.49 -3.36 -10.27
C ALA A 443 -6.57 -4.28 -9.43
N ASN A 444 -5.78 -3.70 -8.51
CA ASN A 444 -4.92 -4.49 -7.63
C ASN A 444 -5.74 -5.41 -6.71
N PHE A 445 -6.79 -4.88 -6.08
CA PHE A 445 -7.63 -5.62 -5.15
C PHE A 445 -8.39 -6.78 -5.83
N HIS A 446 -9.03 -6.52 -6.97
CA HIS A 446 -9.79 -7.55 -7.70
C HIS A 446 -8.87 -8.58 -8.34
N TYR A 447 -7.71 -8.20 -8.86
CA TYR A 447 -6.76 -9.16 -9.42
C TYR A 447 -6.13 -10.04 -8.34
N ALA A 448 -5.94 -9.49 -7.12
CA ALA A 448 -5.50 -10.27 -5.96
C ALA A 448 -6.54 -11.34 -5.56
N ARG A 449 -7.84 -10.99 -5.55
CA ARG A 449 -8.95 -11.93 -5.31
C ARG A 449 -9.00 -13.01 -6.40
N PHE A 450 -8.84 -12.62 -7.66
CA PHE A 450 -8.77 -13.55 -8.79
C PHE A 450 -7.66 -14.60 -8.64
N PHE A 451 -6.47 -14.20 -8.18
CA PHE A 451 -5.41 -15.18 -7.89
C PHE A 451 -5.68 -16.01 -6.64
N PHE A 452 -6.29 -15.43 -5.60
CA PHE A 452 -6.65 -16.14 -4.37
C PHE A 452 -7.60 -17.31 -4.64
N MET A 453 -8.70 -17.06 -5.37
CA MET A 453 -9.70 -18.09 -5.70
C MET A 453 -9.16 -19.19 -6.62
N ARG A 454 -8.00 -19.00 -7.22
CA ARG A 454 -7.32 -20.01 -8.05
C ARG A 454 -6.15 -20.68 -7.31
N GLY A 455 -6.04 -20.45 -6.00
CA GLY A 455 -4.98 -20.99 -5.15
C GLY A 455 -3.59 -20.41 -5.42
N ASN A 456 -3.47 -19.37 -6.25
CA ASN A 456 -2.19 -18.71 -6.52
C ASN A 456 -1.93 -17.63 -5.47
N PHE A 457 -1.67 -18.08 -4.24
CA PHE A 457 -1.49 -17.19 -3.09
C PHE A 457 -0.27 -16.28 -3.22
N ALA A 458 0.79 -16.71 -3.93
CA ALA A 458 1.98 -15.88 -4.15
C ALA A 458 1.66 -14.62 -4.95
N LYS A 459 0.94 -14.74 -6.08
CA LYS A 459 0.48 -13.57 -6.84
C LYS A 459 -0.59 -12.79 -6.07
N SER A 460 -1.48 -13.47 -5.36
CA SER A 460 -2.49 -12.79 -4.52
C SER A 460 -1.83 -11.87 -3.49
N VAL A 461 -0.79 -12.34 -2.81
CA VAL A 461 0.01 -11.54 -1.87
C VAL A 461 0.61 -10.31 -2.54
N GLN A 462 1.18 -10.43 -3.74
CA GLN A 462 1.77 -9.30 -4.46
C GLN A 462 0.75 -8.17 -4.66
N TYR A 463 -0.43 -8.50 -5.20
CA TYR A 463 -1.44 -7.49 -5.54
C TYR A 463 -2.19 -6.96 -4.31
N PHE A 464 -2.50 -7.79 -3.31
CA PHE A 464 -3.08 -7.27 -2.05
C PHE A 464 -2.08 -6.40 -1.28
N THR A 465 -0.77 -6.72 -1.32
CA THR A 465 0.24 -5.85 -0.70
C THR A 465 0.19 -4.47 -1.35
N ARG A 466 0.12 -4.43 -2.68
CA ARG A 466 0.02 -3.18 -3.41
C ARG A 466 -1.27 -2.42 -3.08
N ALA A 467 -2.41 -3.10 -3.02
CA ALA A 467 -3.68 -2.50 -2.61
C ALA A 467 -3.62 -1.89 -1.18
N ALA A 468 -2.99 -2.59 -0.23
CA ALA A 468 -2.83 -2.13 1.15
C ALA A 468 -1.86 -0.93 1.30
N GLU A 469 -0.90 -0.79 0.39
CA GLU A 469 -0.01 0.37 0.27
C GLU A 469 -0.74 1.57 -0.37
N ILE A 470 -1.53 1.31 -1.42
CA ILE A 470 -2.32 2.33 -2.13
C ILE A 470 -3.35 2.95 -1.19
N ARG A 471 -4.04 2.16 -0.36
CA ARG A 471 -5.10 2.63 0.55
C ARG A 471 -4.73 2.33 2.01
N PRO A 472 -4.05 3.24 2.73
CA PRO A 472 -3.54 2.98 4.08
C PRO A 472 -4.60 2.82 5.17
N ASP A 473 -5.83 3.23 4.90
CA ASP A 473 -7.03 3.08 5.71
C ASP A 473 -7.79 1.77 5.42
N ASP A 474 -7.51 1.11 4.30
CA ASP A 474 -8.13 -0.17 3.94
C ASP A 474 -7.73 -1.26 4.93
N TYR A 475 -8.73 -1.82 5.61
CA TYR A 475 -8.57 -2.95 6.51
C TYR A 475 -8.83 -4.29 5.82
N VAL A 476 -9.37 -4.32 4.60
CA VAL A 476 -9.75 -5.55 3.91
C VAL A 476 -8.52 -6.26 3.31
N SER A 477 -7.65 -5.54 2.60
CA SER A 477 -6.45 -6.12 1.99
C SER A 477 -5.50 -6.75 3.01
N PRO A 478 -5.20 -6.13 4.18
CA PRO A 478 -4.40 -6.78 5.23
C PRO A 478 -5.00 -8.11 5.75
N ILE A 479 -6.33 -8.21 5.84
CA ILE A 479 -7.01 -9.44 6.30
C ILE A 479 -6.94 -10.53 5.22
N HIS A 480 -7.06 -10.16 3.94
CA HIS A 480 -6.81 -11.12 2.86
C HIS A 480 -5.33 -11.52 2.76
N LEU A 481 -4.38 -10.62 3.05
CA LEU A 481 -2.96 -10.95 3.15
C LEU A 481 -2.68 -11.94 4.26
N MET A 482 -3.26 -11.74 5.44
CA MET A 482 -3.21 -12.71 6.54
C MET A 482 -3.67 -14.10 6.06
N SER A 483 -4.83 -14.17 5.41
CA SER A 483 -5.41 -15.43 4.89
C SER A 483 -4.52 -16.08 3.80
N ALA A 484 -3.95 -15.28 2.91
CA ALA A 484 -3.05 -15.74 1.86
C ALA A 484 -1.71 -16.24 2.42
N TYR A 485 -1.12 -15.55 3.40
CA TYR A 485 0.10 -15.99 4.08
C TYR A 485 -0.11 -17.23 4.94
N ARG A 486 -1.29 -17.39 5.54
CA ARG A 486 -1.69 -18.63 6.22
C ARG A 486 -1.68 -19.79 5.23
N SER A 487 -2.29 -19.59 4.05
CA SER A 487 -2.33 -20.59 2.98
C SER A 487 -0.94 -20.94 2.44
N LEU A 488 0.01 -20.01 2.50
CA LEU A 488 1.43 -20.23 2.17
C LEU A 488 2.26 -20.84 3.32
N GLY A 489 1.67 -21.11 4.49
CA GLY A 489 2.39 -21.63 5.65
C GLY A 489 3.40 -20.66 6.24
N ARG A 490 3.13 -19.34 6.17
CA ARG A 490 4.00 -18.27 6.70
C ARG A 490 3.39 -17.63 7.96
N PRO A 491 3.58 -18.23 9.15
CA PRO A 491 2.87 -17.83 10.37
C PRO A 491 3.28 -16.43 10.87
N VAL A 492 4.55 -16.05 10.74
CA VAL A 492 5.04 -14.73 11.16
C VAL A 492 4.35 -13.61 10.37
N ASP A 493 4.21 -13.79 9.06
CA ASP A 493 3.56 -12.81 8.19
C ASP A 493 2.05 -12.80 8.40
N THR A 494 1.46 -13.98 8.62
CA THR A 494 0.05 -14.11 9.02
C THR A 494 -0.21 -13.24 10.26
N GLU A 495 0.61 -13.37 11.30
CA GLU A 495 0.49 -12.57 12.53
C GLU A 495 0.70 -11.07 12.29
N ASN A 496 1.71 -10.69 11.50
CA ASN A 496 1.98 -9.28 11.18
C ASN A 496 0.82 -8.62 10.44
N TRP A 497 0.27 -9.30 9.43
CA TRP A 497 -0.86 -8.80 8.66
C TRP A 497 -2.17 -8.84 9.45
N ALA A 498 -2.36 -9.82 10.33
CA ALA A 498 -3.47 -9.83 11.28
C ALA A 498 -3.42 -8.61 12.21
N ARG A 499 -2.26 -8.26 12.77
CA ARG A 499 -2.09 -7.06 13.62
C ARG A 499 -2.39 -5.78 12.86
N LEU A 500 -1.90 -5.64 11.62
CA LEU A 500 -2.16 -4.46 10.82
C LEU A 500 -3.65 -4.36 10.42
N GLY A 501 -4.25 -5.47 10.01
CA GLY A 501 -5.68 -5.55 9.69
C GLY A 501 -6.55 -5.19 10.89
N LEU A 502 -6.23 -5.72 12.08
CA LEU A 502 -6.91 -5.36 13.32
C LEU A 502 -6.78 -3.86 13.64
N LEU A 503 -5.58 -3.30 13.56
CA LEU A 503 -5.36 -1.87 13.81
C LEU A 503 -6.19 -0.97 12.88
N ARG A 504 -6.26 -1.31 11.58
CA ARG A 504 -7.03 -0.55 10.61
C ARG A 504 -8.54 -0.75 10.81
N ALA A 505 -8.97 -1.98 11.12
CA ALA A 505 -10.35 -2.28 11.44
C ALA A 505 -10.83 -1.55 12.71
N GLU A 506 -10.01 -1.46 13.76
CA GLU A 506 -10.29 -0.68 14.97
C GLU A 506 -10.53 0.81 14.65
N ARG A 507 -9.69 1.40 13.80
CA ARG A 507 -9.89 2.79 13.36
C ARG A 507 -11.17 2.96 12.56
N ALA A 508 -11.43 2.08 11.59
CA ALA A 508 -12.63 2.13 10.76
C ALA A 508 -13.91 1.98 11.61
N LEU A 509 -13.89 1.09 12.59
CA LEU A 509 -15.03 0.85 13.50
C LEU A 509 -15.27 2.01 14.48
N ASN A 510 -14.22 2.77 14.83
CA ASN A 510 -14.36 3.97 15.65
C ASN A 510 -14.95 5.15 14.84
N LEU A 511 -14.63 5.23 13.54
CA LEU A 511 -15.15 6.26 12.65
C LEU A 511 -16.60 5.99 12.25
N ASN A 512 -16.94 4.73 11.95
CA ASN A 512 -18.27 4.30 11.51
C ASN A 512 -18.73 3.10 12.35
N PRO A 513 -19.21 3.30 13.60
CA PRO A 513 -19.60 2.22 14.51
C PRO A 513 -20.76 1.35 14.02
N GLU A 514 -21.55 1.86 13.07
CA GLU A 514 -22.67 1.22 12.39
C GLU A 514 -22.25 0.30 11.23
N ASN A 515 -20.95 0.23 10.90
CA ASN A 515 -20.42 -0.66 9.88
C ASN A 515 -20.03 -2.02 10.50
N SER A 516 -20.73 -3.10 10.11
CA SER A 516 -20.41 -4.48 10.50
C SER A 516 -19.06 -4.95 9.94
N GLY A 517 -18.64 -4.39 8.80
CA GLY A 517 -17.47 -4.75 8.00
C GLY A 517 -16.17 -4.86 8.81
N PRO A 518 -15.75 -3.79 9.50
CA PRO A 518 -14.58 -3.81 10.37
C PRO A 518 -14.72 -4.77 11.55
N ALA A 519 -15.92 -4.94 12.10
CA ALA A 519 -16.15 -5.79 13.27
C ALA A 519 -15.93 -7.28 12.95
N HIS A 520 -16.53 -7.80 11.86
CA HIS A 520 -16.37 -9.22 11.53
C HIS A 520 -14.97 -9.54 10.99
N ARG A 521 -14.32 -8.64 10.24
CA ARG A 521 -12.93 -8.85 9.76
C ARG A 521 -11.90 -8.70 10.88
N GLY A 522 -12.11 -7.77 11.81
CA GLY A 522 -11.28 -7.63 13.00
C GLY A 522 -11.42 -8.83 13.94
N ALA A 523 -12.63 -9.40 14.07
CA ALA A 523 -12.84 -10.67 14.79
C ALA A 523 -11.99 -11.81 14.21
N LEU A 524 -11.90 -11.88 12.88
CA LEU A 524 -11.07 -12.88 12.19
C LEU A 524 -9.57 -12.68 12.48
N ALA A 525 -9.08 -11.44 12.41
CA ALA A 525 -7.70 -11.14 12.82
C ALA A 525 -7.43 -11.55 14.28
N LEU A 526 -8.36 -11.24 15.20
CA LEU A 526 -8.23 -11.60 16.62
C LEU A 526 -8.18 -13.12 16.82
N ALA A 527 -8.96 -13.89 16.05
CA ALA A 527 -8.92 -15.34 16.08
C ALA A 527 -7.54 -15.90 15.66
N HIS A 528 -6.95 -15.36 14.59
CA HIS A 528 -5.60 -15.73 14.15
C HIS A 528 -4.49 -15.28 15.12
N LEU A 529 -4.71 -14.20 15.87
CA LEU A 529 -3.82 -13.75 16.94
C LEU A 529 -3.97 -14.55 18.25
N GLY A 530 -4.89 -15.51 18.31
CA GLY A 530 -5.17 -16.33 19.49
C GLY A 530 -5.98 -15.62 20.58
N ASP A 531 -6.51 -14.41 20.32
CA ASP A 531 -7.35 -13.67 21.26
C ASP A 531 -8.81 -14.10 21.14
N ALA A 532 -9.07 -15.33 21.56
CA ALA A 532 -10.36 -15.99 21.41
C ALA A 532 -11.52 -15.27 22.15
N LYS A 533 -11.21 -14.48 23.18
CA LYS A 533 -12.22 -13.70 23.90
C LYS A 533 -12.66 -12.50 23.06
N ARG A 534 -11.71 -11.64 22.66
CA ARG A 534 -12.02 -10.46 21.86
C ARG A 534 -12.59 -10.82 20.49
N ALA A 535 -12.12 -11.92 19.89
CA ALA A 535 -12.70 -12.43 18.64
C ALA A 535 -14.20 -12.70 18.76
N ARG A 536 -14.64 -13.36 19.85
CA ARG A 536 -16.06 -13.63 20.10
C ARG A 536 -16.85 -12.36 20.42
N ASP A 537 -16.27 -11.42 21.16
CA ASP A 537 -16.91 -10.14 21.46
C ASP A 537 -17.17 -9.32 20.17
N TRP A 538 -16.17 -9.28 19.28
CA TRP A 538 -16.29 -8.60 17.98
C TRP A 538 -17.22 -9.32 17.02
N ALA A 539 -17.23 -10.66 17.05
CA ALA A 539 -18.21 -11.46 16.31
C ALA A 539 -19.64 -11.15 16.74
N ALA A 540 -19.90 -11.11 18.05
CA ALA A 540 -21.22 -10.75 18.59
C ALA A 540 -21.61 -9.31 18.21
N ARG A 541 -20.65 -8.38 18.22
CA ARG A 541 -20.87 -6.99 17.78
C ARG A 541 -21.26 -6.93 16.30
N ALA A 542 -20.60 -7.68 15.42
CA ALA A 542 -20.95 -7.70 14.01
C ALA A 542 -22.39 -8.18 13.77
N ILE A 543 -22.82 -9.26 14.44
CA ILE A 543 -24.20 -9.77 14.38
C ILE A 543 -25.21 -8.75 14.92
N ALA A 544 -24.85 -8.01 15.97
CA ALA A 544 -25.72 -6.99 16.54
C ALA A 544 -25.88 -5.76 15.65
N ILE A 545 -24.89 -5.45 14.81
CA ILE A 545 -24.94 -4.33 13.86
C ILE A 545 -25.82 -4.71 12.66
N ASP A 546 -25.52 -5.84 12.03
CA ASP A 546 -26.28 -6.32 10.87
C ASP A 546 -26.33 -7.86 10.88
N PRO A 547 -27.44 -8.47 11.31
CA PRO A 547 -27.58 -9.92 11.38
C PRO A 547 -27.75 -10.58 10.00
N ASP A 548 -28.18 -9.81 8.99
CA ASP A 548 -28.50 -10.31 7.65
C ASP A 548 -27.34 -10.08 6.65
N ASP A 549 -26.24 -9.48 7.10
CA ASP A 549 -25.02 -9.30 6.31
C ASP A 549 -24.36 -10.66 5.99
N ILE A 550 -24.55 -11.13 4.76
CA ILE A 550 -24.01 -12.40 4.25
C ILE A 550 -22.47 -12.41 4.32
N VAL A 551 -21.81 -11.27 4.07
CA VAL A 551 -20.36 -11.14 4.14
C VAL A 551 -19.91 -11.28 5.59
N ALA A 552 -20.65 -10.70 6.54
CA ALA A 552 -20.40 -10.90 7.96
C ALA A 552 -20.59 -12.37 8.34
N GLN A 553 -21.72 -13.00 8.02
CA GLN A 553 -22.00 -14.40 8.34
C GLN A 553 -20.89 -15.34 7.86
N TYR A 554 -20.37 -15.13 6.64
CA TYR A 554 -19.24 -15.89 6.10
C TYR A 554 -17.97 -15.72 6.94
N ASN A 555 -17.57 -14.49 7.20
CA ASN A 555 -16.36 -14.21 7.97
C ASN A 555 -16.49 -14.69 9.43
N LEU A 556 -17.70 -14.66 10.00
CA LEU A 556 -17.95 -15.22 11.33
C LEU A 556 -17.88 -16.75 11.33
N ALA A 557 -18.32 -17.43 10.27
CA ALA A 557 -18.07 -18.86 10.12
C ALA A 557 -16.56 -19.16 10.08
N CYS A 558 -15.77 -18.33 9.40
CA CYS A 558 -14.31 -18.41 9.41
C CYS A 558 -13.74 -18.20 10.84
N VAL A 559 -14.23 -17.20 11.57
CA VAL A 559 -13.84 -16.95 12.98
C VAL A 559 -14.08 -18.21 13.83
N TYR A 560 -15.29 -18.76 13.81
CA TYR A 560 -15.63 -19.92 14.63
C TYR A 560 -14.88 -21.18 14.19
N SER A 561 -14.66 -21.36 12.88
CA SER A 561 -13.79 -22.42 12.35
C SER A 561 -12.38 -22.31 12.91
N VAL A 562 -11.73 -21.14 12.83
CA VAL A 562 -10.38 -20.90 13.36
C VAL A 562 -10.32 -21.11 14.89
N LEU A 563 -11.37 -20.74 15.62
CA LEU A 563 -11.48 -20.95 17.07
C LEU A 563 -11.78 -22.40 17.46
N GLY A 564 -12.04 -23.29 16.50
CA GLY A 564 -12.40 -24.70 16.74
C GLY A 564 -13.86 -24.95 17.13
N ASP A 565 -14.72 -23.94 17.03
CA ASP A 565 -16.18 -24.04 17.26
C ASP A 565 -16.87 -24.48 15.95
N THR A 566 -16.69 -25.75 15.59
CA THR A 566 -17.09 -26.30 14.29
C THR A 566 -18.60 -26.28 14.08
N ASP A 567 -19.39 -26.50 15.13
CA ASP A 567 -20.85 -26.52 15.03
C ASP A 567 -21.38 -25.12 14.69
N ARG A 568 -20.94 -24.09 15.40
CA ARG A 568 -21.38 -22.72 15.12
C ARG A 568 -20.91 -22.23 13.74
N ALA A 569 -19.72 -22.64 13.30
CA ALA A 569 -19.24 -22.33 11.96
C ALA A 569 -20.17 -22.92 10.87
N ILE A 570 -20.57 -24.19 11.02
CA ILE A 570 -21.47 -24.87 10.09
C ILE A 570 -22.88 -24.27 10.13
N ASP A 571 -23.41 -23.94 11.30
CA ASP A 571 -24.73 -23.31 11.46
C ASP A 571 -24.83 -21.96 10.74
N LEU A 572 -23.74 -21.18 10.73
CA LEU A 572 -23.67 -19.92 9.98
C LEU A 572 -23.63 -20.17 8.47
N LEU A 573 -22.86 -21.16 8.02
CA LEU A 573 -22.76 -21.53 6.61
C LEU A 573 -24.10 -22.04 6.06
N GLU A 574 -24.83 -22.84 6.84
CA GLU A 574 -26.15 -23.34 6.44
C GLU A 574 -27.15 -22.21 6.20
N LYS A 575 -27.09 -21.13 7.00
CA LYS A 575 -27.95 -19.95 6.81
C LYS A 575 -27.54 -19.09 5.61
N LEU A 576 -26.23 -18.95 5.38
CA LEU A 576 -25.71 -18.01 4.38
C LEU A 576 -25.69 -18.59 2.95
N LEU A 577 -25.48 -19.90 2.79
CA LEU A 577 -25.33 -20.56 1.49
C LEU A 577 -26.54 -20.39 0.56
N PRO A 578 -27.80 -20.48 1.04
CA PRO A 578 -28.97 -20.20 0.21
C PRO A 578 -29.00 -18.79 -0.39
N HIS A 579 -28.23 -17.84 0.15
CA HIS A 579 -28.15 -16.45 -0.30
C HIS A 579 -26.84 -16.09 -1.03
N SER A 580 -25.92 -17.06 -1.18
CA SER A 580 -24.61 -16.84 -1.80
C SER A 580 -24.62 -17.00 -3.32
N SER A 581 -23.80 -16.21 -4.03
CA SER A 581 -23.52 -16.43 -5.45
C SER A 581 -22.62 -17.66 -5.67
N VAL A 582 -22.62 -18.22 -6.88
CA VAL A 582 -21.65 -19.28 -7.26
C VAL A 582 -20.22 -18.80 -7.05
N TYR A 583 -19.96 -17.53 -7.36
CA TYR A 583 -18.69 -16.89 -7.13
C TYR A 583 -18.27 -16.89 -5.65
N HIS A 584 -19.21 -16.55 -4.75
CA HIS A 584 -18.94 -16.58 -3.31
C HIS A 584 -18.67 -18.00 -2.81
N ILE A 585 -19.43 -19.00 -3.28
CA ILE A 585 -19.22 -20.41 -2.88
C ILE A 585 -17.84 -20.91 -3.34
N LYS A 586 -17.40 -20.57 -4.55
CA LYS A 586 -16.07 -20.92 -5.07
C LYS A 586 -14.91 -20.34 -4.26
N TRP A 587 -15.13 -19.22 -3.56
CA TRP A 587 -14.12 -18.66 -2.67
C TRP A 587 -13.71 -19.66 -1.57
N PHE A 588 -14.65 -20.50 -1.10
CA PHE A 588 -14.45 -21.38 0.04
C PHE A 588 -13.45 -22.50 -0.27
N ASP A 589 -13.29 -22.85 -1.55
CA ASP A 589 -12.39 -23.90 -2.01
C ASP A 589 -10.94 -23.64 -1.59
N ASN A 590 -10.52 -22.37 -1.63
CA ASN A 590 -9.16 -21.95 -1.33
C ASN A 590 -9.04 -21.18 -0.01
N ASP A 591 -10.14 -20.93 0.70
CA ASP A 591 -10.09 -20.25 1.98
C ASP A 591 -9.65 -21.18 3.10
N SER A 592 -8.40 -21.02 3.50
CA SER A 592 -7.76 -21.85 4.51
C SER A 592 -8.40 -21.68 5.91
N ASP A 593 -9.17 -20.61 6.16
CA ASP A 593 -9.84 -20.42 7.45
C ASP A 593 -10.94 -21.46 7.71
N LEU A 594 -11.42 -22.14 6.66
CA LEU A 594 -12.37 -23.25 6.73
C LEU A 594 -11.71 -24.63 6.88
N ASP A 595 -10.37 -24.72 6.98
CA ASP A 595 -9.66 -26.01 7.03
C ASP A 595 -10.10 -26.90 8.20
N ASN A 596 -10.47 -26.31 9.33
CA ASN A 596 -10.94 -27.06 10.52
C ASN A 596 -12.29 -27.76 10.29
N ILE A 597 -13.09 -27.30 9.31
CA ILE A 597 -14.38 -27.91 8.97
C ILE A 597 -14.40 -28.55 7.57
N ARG A 598 -13.33 -28.41 6.77
CA ARG A 598 -13.25 -28.87 5.37
C ARG A 598 -13.50 -30.37 5.18
N GLN A 599 -13.19 -31.17 6.21
CA GLN A 599 -13.40 -32.62 6.22
C GLN A 599 -14.73 -33.04 6.89
N ASP A 600 -15.48 -32.12 7.50
CA ASP A 600 -16.77 -32.43 8.14
C ASP A 600 -17.80 -32.84 7.07
N PRO A 601 -18.46 -34.01 7.21
CA PRO A 601 -19.48 -34.47 6.26
C PRO A 601 -20.64 -33.49 6.06
N ARG A 602 -21.03 -32.75 7.10
CA ARG A 602 -22.09 -31.73 7.02
C ARG A 602 -21.68 -30.59 6.11
N PHE A 603 -20.47 -30.06 6.29
CA PHE A 603 -19.92 -28.99 5.46
C PHE A 603 -19.87 -29.38 3.97
N ARG A 604 -19.35 -30.57 3.66
CA ARG A 604 -19.29 -31.07 2.27
C ARG A 604 -20.66 -31.22 1.64
N LYS A 605 -21.62 -31.76 2.39
CA LYS A 605 -23.00 -31.92 1.94
C LYS A 605 -23.65 -30.57 1.67
N LEU A 606 -23.46 -29.59 2.55
CA LEU A 606 -23.97 -28.22 2.40
C LEU A 606 -23.44 -27.56 1.12
N LEU A 607 -22.13 -27.63 0.87
CA LEU A 607 -21.54 -27.05 -0.34
C LEU A 607 -22.04 -27.72 -1.63
N ALA A 608 -22.15 -29.06 -1.64
CA ALA A 608 -22.62 -29.78 -2.81
C ALA A 608 -24.07 -29.42 -3.18
N ILE A 609 -24.93 -29.27 -2.17
CA ILE A 609 -26.33 -28.84 -2.37
C ILE A 609 -26.37 -27.40 -2.87
N ALA A 610 -25.69 -26.48 -2.17
CA ALA A 610 -25.71 -25.06 -2.50
C ALA A 610 -25.18 -24.77 -3.92
N MET A 611 -24.08 -25.42 -4.31
CA MET A 611 -23.51 -25.27 -5.65
C MET A 611 -24.49 -25.75 -6.73
N THR A 612 -25.11 -26.91 -6.53
CA THR A 612 -26.07 -27.49 -7.49
C THR A 612 -27.30 -26.59 -7.65
N GLU A 613 -27.83 -26.07 -6.54
CA GLU A 613 -28.99 -25.18 -6.55
C GLU A 613 -28.67 -23.84 -7.20
N ARG A 614 -27.52 -23.23 -6.89
CA ARG A 614 -27.12 -21.94 -7.45
C ARG A 614 -26.75 -22.01 -8.92
N GLU A 615 -26.04 -23.04 -9.38
CA GLU A 615 -25.82 -23.27 -10.81
C GLU A 615 -27.13 -23.43 -11.59
N ARG A 616 -28.14 -24.07 -10.99
CA ARG A 616 -29.46 -24.19 -11.60
C ARG A 616 -30.15 -22.83 -11.72
N VAL A 617 -30.15 -22.03 -10.65
CA VAL A 617 -30.77 -20.70 -10.62
C VAL A 617 -30.11 -19.77 -11.64
N GLU A 618 -28.77 -19.72 -11.67
CA GLU A 618 -28.03 -18.85 -12.60
C GLU A 618 -28.25 -19.25 -14.08
N ARG A 619 -28.42 -20.55 -14.39
CA ARG A 619 -28.77 -21.02 -15.74
C ARG A 619 -30.21 -20.72 -16.17
N THR A 620 -31.13 -20.58 -15.22
CA THR A 620 -32.56 -20.30 -15.52
C THR A 620 -32.92 -18.82 -15.48
N GLY A 621 -32.07 -17.99 -14.87
CA GLY A 621 -32.27 -16.54 -14.70
C GLY A 621 -31.40 -15.65 -15.60
N SER A 622 -30.58 -16.23 -16.48
CA SER A 622 -29.87 -15.53 -17.57
C SER A 622 -30.63 -15.68 -18.89
#